data_AF-A0AAE5M368-F1
#
_entry.id   AF-A0AAE5M368-F1
#
_cell.length_a   1.000
_cell.length_b   1.000
_cell.length_c   1.000
_cell.angle_alpha   90.00
_cell.angle_beta   90.00
_cell.angle_gamma   90.00
#
_symmetry.space_group_name_H-M   'P 1'
#
loop_
_entity.id
_entity.type
_entity.pdbx_description
1 polymer ?
#
loop_
_entity_poly.entity_id
_entity_poly.type
_entity_poly.pdbx_seq_one_letter_code
_entity_poly.pdbx_strand_id
1 'polypeptide(L)'
;MKKLNDFPSRAQKVVVKNLGVDETYQRAVSKAKVNKIVKNFNPIGMGPILVSEREDGSLWIFDGQHRIEALKILGEVVWEVTIYSGMSLKDEATAFRLLQEGSKANAAERYVSELAAGVEETIAIENTLNQIGFTVDRNSSNYTIQAADTVKEIYRNGGPRLLKDTVCMLRDSLGTQRKNYTRVVMLGASEFIKQYPEHDKKWIAKKLGEEGLVAFKNKIEDYSRATGVTKKVATVKTLVRIYNHNKSKKKQLFE
;
A
#
# COMPACT_ATOMS: atom_id res chain seq x y z
N MET A 1 -21.48 0.33 -7.52
CA MET A 1 -20.42 1.33 -7.74
C MET A 1 -20.77 2.07 -9.02
N LYS A 2 -20.78 3.41 -9.03
CA LYS A 2 -21.01 4.20 -10.25
C LYS A 2 -19.83 4.01 -11.21
N LYS A 3 -20.11 3.86 -12.50
CA LYS A 3 -19.12 3.80 -13.59
C LYS A 3 -18.88 5.21 -14.12
N LEU A 4 -17.74 5.43 -14.77
CA LEU A 4 -17.41 6.73 -15.36
C LEU A 4 -18.45 7.19 -16.39
N ASN A 5 -19.07 6.26 -17.12
CA ASN A 5 -20.15 6.53 -18.08
C ASN A 5 -21.48 6.93 -17.44
N ASP A 6 -21.61 6.81 -16.11
CA ASP A 6 -22.83 7.20 -15.39
C ASP A 6 -22.85 8.72 -15.10
N PHE A 7 -21.74 9.42 -15.37
CA PHE A 7 -21.61 10.87 -15.18
C PHE A 7 -21.70 11.59 -16.54
N PRO A 8 -22.47 12.69 -16.65
CA PRO A 8 -22.45 13.54 -17.82
C PRO A 8 -21.02 14.04 -18.09
N SER A 9 -20.58 13.93 -19.34
CA SER A 9 -19.26 14.40 -19.73
C SER A 9 -19.28 15.25 -21.00
N ARG A 10 -18.32 16.17 -21.10
CA ARG A 10 -18.13 17.05 -22.27
C ARG A 10 -16.65 17.25 -22.57
N ALA A 11 -16.30 17.36 -23.85
CA ALA A 11 -14.98 17.79 -24.27
C ALA A 11 -14.93 19.32 -24.32
N GLN A 12 -13.92 19.93 -23.70
CA GLN A 12 -13.76 21.38 -23.68
C GLN A 12 -12.28 21.78 -23.68
N LYS A 13 -11.93 22.81 -24.45
CA LYS A 13 -10.63 23.46 -24.37
C LYS A 13 -10.57 24.37 -23.15
N VAL A 14 -9.62 24.13 -22.25
CA VAL A 14 -9.46 24.88 -21.00
C VAL A 14 -8.04 25.39 -20.85
N VAL A 15 -7.87 26.47 -20.08
CA VAL A 15 -6.55 26.97 -19.72
C VAL A 15 -5.90 26.00 -18.73
N VAL A 16 -4.78 25.40 -19.13
CA VAL A 16 -4.07 24.34 -18.39
C VAL A 16 -3.69 24.77 -16.97
N LYS A 17 -3.41 26.06 -16.76
CA LYS A 17 -3.06 26.64 -15.46
C LYS A 17 -4.23 26.72 -14.48
N ASN A 18 -5.48 26.68 -14.96
CA ASN A 18 -6.67 26.79 -14.13
C ASN A 18 -7.13 25.44 -13.58
N LEU A 19 -6.43 24.36 -13.92
CA LEU A 19 -6.74 23.01 -13.46
C LEU A 19 -6.09 22.74 -12.10
N GLY A 20 -6.92 22.38 -11.12
CA GLY A 20 -6.51 21.96 -9.80
C GLY A 20 -6.02 20.51 -9.76
N VAL A 21 -5.19 20.20 -8.76
CA VAL A 21 -4.75 18.85 -8.43
C VAL A 21 -5.11 18.61 -6.98
N ASP A 22 -5.87 17.56 -6.72
CA ASP A 22 -6.20 17.17 -5.37
C ASP A 22 -5.17 16.17 -4.84
N GLU A 23 -4.27 16.65 -3.99
CA GLU A 23 -3.17 15.85 -3.43
C GLU A 23 -3.65 14.81 -2.39
N THR A 24 -4.93 14.86 -1.97
CA THR A 24 -5.45 13.92 -0.96
C THR A 24 -5.53 12.48 -1.48
N TYR A 25 -5.72 12.29 -2.78
CA TYR A 25 -5.81 10.97 -3.41
C TYR A 25 -4.86 10.75 -4.60
N GLN A 26 -4.21 11.82 -5.11
CA GLN A 26 -3.31 11.73 -6.25
C GLN A 26 -1.84 11.54 -5.87
N ARG A 27 -1.07 10.98 -6.80
CA ARG A 27 0.39 10.83 -6.64
C ARG A 27 1.10 12.16 -6.87
N ALA A 28 2.25 12.33 -6.20
CA ALA A 28 3.16 13.41 -6.55
C ALA A 28 3.66 13.24 -8.00
N VAL A 29 3.81 14.36 -8.70
CA VAL A 29 4.30 14.38 -10.08
C VAL A 29 5.76 13.92 -10.11
N SER A 30 6.03 12.87 -10.88
CA SER A 30 7.39 12.41 -11.11
C SER A 30 8.05 13.23 -12.21
N LYS A 31 9.07 14.03 -11.86
CA LYS A 31 9.90 14.78 -12.83
C LYS A 31 10.44 13.89 -13.96
N ALA A 32 10.85 12.66 -13.65
CA ALA A 32 11.33 11.71 -14.65
C ALA A 32 10.25 11.33 -15.68
N LYS A 33 9.01 11.11 -15.24
CA LYS A 33 7.88 10.83 -16.15
C LYS A 33 7.51 12.06 -16.97
N VAL A 34 7.48 13.23 -16.36
CA VAL A 34 7.21 14.50 -17.06
C VAL A 34 8.27 14.75 -18.13
N ASN A 35 9.56 14.65 -17.80
CA ASN A 35 10.65 14.84 -18.77
C ASN A 35 10.58 13.84 -19.93
N LYS A 36 10.15 12.59 -19.67
CA LYS A 36 9.93 11.61 -20.72
C LYS A 36 8.78 12.01 -21.66
N ILE A 37 7.70 12.59 -21.13
CA ILE A 37 6.57 13.10 -21.93
C ILE A 37 7.04 14.32 -22.74
N VAL A 38 7.72 15.29 -22.12
CA VAL A 38 8.26 16.47 -22.80
C VAL A 38 9.21 16.07 -23.95
N LYS A 39 10.13 15.13 -23.71
CA LYS A 39 11.10 14.67 -24.73
C LYS A 39 10.44 13.97 -25.92
N ASN A 40 9.35 13.25 -25.70
CA ASN A 40 8.66 12.46 -26.72
C ASN A 40 7.27 13.03 -27.03
N PHE A 41 7.11 14.34 -26.88
CA PHE A 41 5.80 14.97 -27.01
C PHE A 41 5.25 14.80 -28.42
N ASN A 42 4.05 14.23 -28.50
CA ASN A 42 3.28 14.14 -29.72
C ASN A 42 1.80 14.39 -29.36
N PRO A 43 1.20 15.49 -29.85
CA PRO A 43 -0.19 15.83 -29.56
C PRO A 43 -1.18 14.70 -29.84
N ILE A 44 -0.95 13.91 -30.90
CA ILE A 44 -1.82 12.80 -31.32
C ILE A 44 -1.78 11.66 -30.30
N GLY A 45 -0.62 11.41 -29.68
CA GLY A 45 -0.38 10.29 -28.79
C GLY A 45 -0.61 10.58 -27.30
N MET A 46 -1.11 11.76 -26.94
CA MET A 46 -1.13 12.19 -25.55
C MET A 46 -2.20 11.50 -24.70
N GLY A 47 -3.26 10.98 -25.34
CA GLY A 47 -4.42 10.40 -24.66
C GLY A 47 -5.25 11.45 -23.91
N PRO A 48 -6.47 11.10 -23.46
CA PRO A 48 -7.37 12.06 -22.86
C PRO A 48 -6.89 12.51 -21.49
N ILE A 49 -7.21 13.76 -21.13
CA ILE A 49 -7.06 14.29 -19.77
C ILE A 49 -8.46 14.39 -19.19
N LEU A 50 -8.65 13.77 -18.02
CA LEU A 50 -9.97 13.66 -17.40
C LEU A 50 -10.04 14.55 -16.16
N VAL A 51 -11.10 15.34 -16.09
CA VAL A 51 -11.28 16.42 -15.14
C VAL A 51 -12.67 16.31 -14.52
N SER A 52 -12.76 16.53 -13.21
CA SER A 52 -14.00 16.64 -12.44
C SER A 52 -14.35 18.12 -12.28
N GLU A 53 -15.60 18.48 -12.54
CA GLU A 53 -16.17 19.79 -12.23
C GLU A 53 -16.90 19.71 -10.89
N ARG A 54 -16.43 20.48 -9.90
CA ARG A 54 -17.01 20.56 -8.56
C ARG A 54 -18.17 21.57 -8.51
N GLU A 55 -18.90 21.58 -7.40
CA GLU A 55 -20.09 22.44 -7.20
C GLU A 55 -19.80 23.94 -7.35
N ASP A 56 -18.58 24.38 -7.04
CA ASP A 56 -18.11 25.76 -7.19
C ASP A 56 -17.66 26.10 -8.64
N GLY A 57 -17.79 25.16 -9.58
CA GLY A 57 -17.34 25.30 -10.96
C GLY A 57 -15.83 25.12 -11.16
N SER A 58 -15.09 24.78 -10.10
CA SER A 58 -13.65 24.53 -10.21
C SER A 58 -13.38 23.18 -10.88
N LEU A 59 -12.27 23.12 -11.64
CA LEU A 59 -11.89 21.98 -12.47
C LEU A 59 -10.69 21.25 -11.86
N TRP A 60 -10.87 19.98 -11.51
CA TRP A 60 -9.87 19.16 -10.83
C TRP A 60 -9.47 17.96 -11.66
N ILE A 61 -8.19 17.84 -11.97
CA ILE A 61 -7.65 16.71 -12.74
C ILE A 61 -7.79 15.47 -11.88
N PHE A 62 -8.39 14.39 -12.38
CA PHE A 62 -8.28 13.07 -11.73
C PHE A 62 -7.54 12.05 -12.60
N ASP A 63 -7.31 12.33 -13.90
CA ASP A 63 -6.35 11.58 -14.72
C ASP A 63 -5.60 12.50 -15.70
N GLY A 64 -4.30 12.23 -15.87
CA GLY A 64 -3.44 13.00 -16.77
C GLY A 64 -2.61 14.13 -16.15
N GLN A 65 -2.49 14.17 -14.82
CA GLN A 65 -1.65 15.14 -14.09
C GLN A 65 -0.23 15.32 -14.67
N HIS A 66 0.46 14.22 -15.04
CA HIS A 66 1.82 14.30 -15.62
C HIS A 66 1.82 14.90 -17.03
N ARG A 67 0.73 14.77 -17.78
CA ARG A 67 0.56 15.36 -19.11
C ARG A 67 0.33 16.86 -18.98
N ILE A 68 -0.51 17.27 -18.03
CA ILE A 68 -0.69 18.68 -17.68
C ILE A 68 0.63 19.35 -17.30
N GLU A 69 1.44 18.72 -16.45
CA GLU A 69 2.75 19.29 -16.10
C GLU A 69 3.72 19.34 -17.29
N ALA A 70 3.68 18.36 -18.19
CA ALA A 70 4.46 18.40 -19.42
C ALA A 70 4.00 19.55 -20.36
N LEU A 71 2.69 19.74 -20.51
CA LEU A 71 2.12 20.85 -21.29
C LEU A 71 2.55 22.22 -20.74
N LYS A 72 2.55 22.38 -19.40
CA LYS A 72 3.05 23.59 -18.74
C LYS A 72 4.52 23.88 -19.11
N ILE A 73 5.36 22.86 -19.17
CA ILE A 73 6.78 22.99 -19.56
C ILE A 73 6.93 23.29 -21.05
N LEU A 74 6.09 22.70 -21.89
CA LEU A 74 6.09 22.91 -23.35
C LEU A 74 5.53 24.28 -23.76
N GLY A 75 4.93 25.03 -22.82
CA GLY A 75 4.33 26.34 -23.08
C GLY A 75 2.91 26.28 -23.63
N GLU A 76 2.27 25.11 -23.60
CA GLU A 76 0.89 24.94 -24.07
C GLU A 76 -0.09 25.53 -23.03
N VAL A 77 -0.80 26.58 -23.44
CA VAL A 77 -1.67 27.34 -22.53
C VAL A 77 -3.08 26.75 -22.47
N VAL A 78 -3.55 26.21 -23.59
CA VAL A 78 -4.92 25.70 -23.73
C VAL A 78 -4.88 24.26 -24.26
N TRP A 79 -5.62 23.37 -23.61
CA TRP A 79 -5.69 21.97 -24.02
C TRP A 79 -7.12 21.42 -23.92
N GLU A 80 -7.45 20.44 -24.77
CA GLU A 80 -8.74 19.76 -24.74
C GLU A 80 -8.78 18.71 -23.61
N VAL A 81 -9.76 18.84 -22.72
CA VAL A 81 -9.98 17.92 -21.61
C VAL A 81 -11.40 17.37 -21.65
N THR A 82 -11.61 16.20 -21.06
CA THR A 82 -12.94 15.64 -20.81
C THR A 82 -13.37 16.01 -19.39
N ILE A 83 -14.40 16.84 -19.28
CA ILE A 83 -14.96 17.32 -18.02
C ILE A 83 -16.16 16.45 -17.65
N TYR A 84 -16.15 15.90 -16.44
CA TYR A 84 -17.25 15.16 -15.82
C TYR A 84 -17.91 16.00 -14.74
N SER A 85 -19.23 16.07 -14.75
CA SER A 85 -20.00 16.85 -13.76
C SER A 85 -20.71 15.92 -12.76
N GLY A 86 -20.88 16.40 -11.51
CA GLY A 86 -21.62 15.68 -10.47
C GLY A 86 -20.87 14.54 -9.79
N MET A 87 -19.54 14.51 -9.90
CA MET A 87 -18.69 13.57 -9.18
C MET A 87 -18.46 14.05 -7.75
N SER A 88 -18.58 13.14 -6.78
CA SER A 88 -18.08 13.39 -5.43
C SER A 88 -16.57 13.14 -5.35
N LEU A 89 -15.90 13.62 -4.29
CA LEU A 89 -14.49 13.32 -4.03
C LEU A 89 -14.21 11.80 -4.01
N LYS A 90 -15.17 11.01 -3.50
CA LYS A 90 -15.11 9.54 -3.50
C LYS A 90 -15.18 8.95 -4.90
N ASP A 91 -16.00 9.54 -5.78
CA ASP A 91 -16.10 9.14 -7.19
C ASP A 91 -14.81 9.49 -7.95
N GLU A 92 -14.22 10.67 -7.71
CA GLU A 92 -12.93 11.07 -8.26
C GLU A 92 -11.83 10.06 -7.88
N ALA A 93 -11.71 9.74 -6.59
CA ALA A 93 -10.74 8.79 -6.08
C ALA A 93 -10.97 7.37 -6.63
N THR A 94 -12.23 6.95 -6.79
CA THR A 94 -12.59 5.65 -7.37
C THR A 94 -12.21 5.57 -8.85
N ALA A 95 -12.49 6.62 -9.63
CA ALA A 95 -12.13 6.69 -11.05
C ALA A 95 -10.61 6.68 -11.23
N PHE A 96 -9.88 7.48 -10.45
CA PHE A 96 -8.42 7.48 -10.46
C PHE A 96 -7.85 6.09 -10.17
N ARG A 97 -8.38 5.39 -9.16
CA ARG A 97 -7.98 4.02 -8.80
C ARG A 97 -8.13 3.07 -9.98
N LEU A 98 -9.29 3.04 -10.62
CA LEU A 98 -9.61 2.16 -11.75
C LEU A 98 -8.73 2.45 -12.97
N LEU A 99 -8.50 3.72 -13.30
CA LEU A 99 -7.61 4.12 -14.39
C LEU A 99 -6.15 3.74 -14.13
N GLN A 100 -5.77 3.63 -12.85
CA GLN A 100 -4.44 3.21 -12.43
C GLN A 100 -4.27 1.69 -12.31
N GLU A 101 -5.32 0.87 -12.42
CA GLU A 101 -5.21 -0.61 -12.38
C GLU A 101 -4.35 -1.17 -13.53
N GLY A 102 -4.28 -0.47 -14.67
CA GLY A 102 -3.34 -0.78 -15.77
C GLY A 102 -1.93 -0.19 -15.61
N SER A 103 -1.65 0.51 -14.50
CA SER A 103 -0.40 1.23 -14.28
C SER A 103 0.51 0.56 -13.25
N LYS A 104 1.83 0.83 -13.33
CA LYS A 104 2.84 0.37 -12.35
C LYS A 104 2.79 1.15 -11.01
N ALA A 105 1.61 1.47 -10.50
CA ALA A 105 1.49 2.09 -9.17
C ALA A 105 2.00 1.12 -8.10
N ASN A 106 2.76 1.62 -7.12
CA ASN A 106 3.27 0.76 -6.05
C ASN A 106 2.13 0.38 -5.08
N ALA A 107 2.28 -0.72 -4.33
CA ALA A 107 1.20 -1.26 -3.51
C ALA A 107 0.68 -0.27 -2.44
N ALA A 108 1.55 0.57 -1.89
CA ALA A 108 1.18 1.60 -0.90
C ALA A 108 0.36 2.73 -1.53
N GLU A 109 0.69 3.16 -2.75
CA GLU A 109 -0.10 4.16 -3.50
C GLU A 109 -1.52 3.65 -3.78
N ARG A 110 -1.65 2.38 -4.19
CA ARG A 110 -2.97 1.76 -4.38
C ARG A 110 -3.77 1.74 -3.08
N TYR A 111 -3.11 1.48 -1.95
CA TYR A 111 -3.73 1.47 -0.63
C TYR A 111 -4.28 2.83 -0.23
N VAL A 112 -3.48 3.90 -0.38
CA VAL A 112 -3.92 5.28 -0.09
C VAL A 112 -5.11 5.67 -0.99
N SER A 113 -5.05 5.30 -2.27
CA SER A 113 -6.15 5.54 -3.21
C SER A 113 -7.43 4.79 -2.83
N GLU A 114 -7.33 3.55 -2.35
CA GLU A 114 -8.47 2.78 -1.86
C GLU A 114 -9.08 3.35 -0.58
N LEU A 115 -8.25 3.88 0.33
CA LEU A 115 -8.74 4.60 1.51
C LEU A 115 -9.56 5.82 1.11
N ALA A 116 -9.03 6.64 0.19
CA ALA A 116 -9.74 7.80 -0.33
C ALA A 116 -11.04 7.42 -1.09
N ALA A 117 -11.01 6.30 -1.82
CA ALA A 117 -12.19 5.74 -2.49
C ALA A 117 -13.20 5.09 -1.53
N GLY A 118 -12.88 5.02 -0.23
CA GLY A 118 -13.74 4.47 0.80
C GLY A 118 -14.00 2.97 0.65
N VAL A 119 -12.97 2.20 0.27
CA VAL A 119 -13.04 0.74 0.22
C VAL A 119 -13.14 0.18 1.64
N GLU A 120 -14.21 -0.53 1.93
CA GLU A 120 -14.55 -1.00 3.29
C GLU A 120 -13.45 -1.89 3.91
N GLU A 121 -12.90 -2.84 3.13
CA GLU A 121 -11.77 -3.67 3.58
C GLU A 121 -10.57 -2.79 3.97
N THR A 122 -10.21 -1.83 3.12
CA THR A 122 -9.05 -0.95 3.33
C THR A 122 -9.25 -0.05 4.55
N ILE A 123 -10.44 0.50 4.75
CA ILE A 123 -10.80 1.26 5.96
C ILE A 123 -10.70 0.40 7.22
N ALA A 124 -11.24 -0.82 7.18
CA ALA A 124 -11.20 -1.72 8.34
C ALA A 124 -9.76 -2.11 8.72
N ILE A 125 -8.91 -2.32 7.73
CA ILE A 125 -7.47 -2.54 7.92
C ILE A 125 -6.82 -1.30 8.56
N GLU A 126 -7.03 -0.11 8.00
CA GLU A 126 -6.40 1.12 8.49
C GLU A 126 -6.83 1.43 9.93
N ASN A 127 -8.12 1.25 10.25
CA ASN A 127 -8.63 1.35 11.62
C ASN A 127 -7.96 0.35 12.57
N THR A 128 -7.73 -0.88 12.12
CA THR A 128 -7.05 -1.92 12.91
C THR A 128 -5.60 -1.53 13.21
N LEU A 129 -4.89 -0.99 12.22
CA LEU A 129 -3.50 -0.56 12.37
C LEU A 129 -3.38 0.71 13.23
N ASN A 130 -4.29 1.66 13.06
CA ASN A 130 -4.28 2.91 13.84
C ASN A 130 -4.49 2.66 15.34
N GLN A 131 -5.27 1.65 15.72
CA GLN A 131 -5.41 1.24 17.14
C GLN A 131 -4.09 0.85 17.82
N ILE A 132 -3.06 0.49 17.05
CA ILE A 132 -1.73 0.12 17.55
C ILE A 132 -0.65 1.10 17.10
N GLY A 133 -1.06 2.26 16.58
CA GLY A 133 -0.20 3.36 16.16
C GLY A 133 0.50 3.14 14.82
N PHE A 134 0.09 2.17 14.01
CA PHE A 134 0.66 1.90 12.68
C PHE A 134 -0.24 2.42 11.56
N THR A 135 0.36 2.76 10.43
CA THR A 135 -0.35 3.08 9.17
C THR A 135 0.37 2.46 7.97
N VAL A 136 -0.34 2.36 6.84
CA VAL A 136 0.23 2.02 5.54
C VAL A 136 0.44 3.28 4.70
N ASP A 137 1.70 3.68 4.55
CA ASP A 137 2.09 4.88 3.81
C ASP A 137 3.32 4.59 2.93
N ARG A 138 3.51 5.37 1.86
CA ARG A 138 4.69 5.43 0.99
C ARG A 138 5.92 5.99 1.71
N ASN A 139 5.73 6.79 2.75
CA ASN A 139 6.84 7.43 3.46
C ASN A 139 7.67 6.41 4.27
N SER A 140 8.92 6.77 4.55
CA SER A 140 9.82 5.95 5.36
C SER A 140 9.93 6.55 6.75
N SER A 141 8.91 6.30 7.59
CA SER A 141 8.91 6.70 9.00
C SER A 141 8.77 5.48 9.92
N ASN A 142 9.03 5.68 11.21
CA ASN A 142 8.70 4.67 12.20
C ASN A 142 7.18 4.48 12.25
N TYR A 143 6.73 3.28 12.57
CA TYR A 143 5.31 2.91 12.58
C TYR A 143 4.63 2.90 11.19
N THR A 144 5.41 2.87 10.11
CA THR A 144 4.87 2.77 8.74
C THR A 144 5.15 1.40 8.10
N ILE A 145 4.13 0.80 7.48
CA ILE A 145 4.24 -0.44 6.71
C ILE A 145 4.02 -0.11 5.22
N GLN A 146 4.98 -0.40 4.32
CA GLN A 146 4.75 -0.21 2.87
C GLN A 146 4.21 -1.46 2.17
N ALA A 147 4.16 -2.60 2.86
CA ALA A 147 3.74 -3.88 2.32
C ALA A 147 2.20 -4.00 2.31
N ALA A 148 1.51 -3.08 1.63
CA ALA A 148 0.05 -3.00 1.62
C ALA A 148 -0.64 -4.32 1.22
N ASP A 149 -0.14 -4.98 0.16
CA ASP A 149 -0.69 -6.26 -0.29
C ASP A 149 -0.52 -7.36 0.78
N THR A 150 0.57 -7.31 1.56
CA THR A 150 0.80 -8.24 2.68
C THR A 150 -0.18 -7.99 3.83
N VAL A 151 -0.42 -6.72 4.17
CA VAL A 151 -1.38 -6.35 5.21
C VAL A 151 -2.78 -6.85 4.84
N LYS A 152 -3.21 -6.64 3.58
CA LYS A 152 -4.48 -7.16 3.07
C LYS A 152 -4.53 -8.69 3.09
N GLU A 153 -3.47 -9.36 2.68
CA GLU A 153 -3.38 -10.83 2.72
C GLU A 153 -3.56 -11.36 4.14
N ILE A 154 -2.91 -10.75 5.14
CA ILE A 154 -3.05 -11.14 6.55
C ILE A 154 -4.48 -10.89 7.05
N TYR A 155 -5.05 -9.73 6.73
CA TYR A 155 -6.42 -9.38 7.10
C TYR A 155 -7.43 -10.36 6.51
N ARG A 156 -7.33 -10.71 5.23
CA ARG A 156 -8.22 -11.69 4.58
C ARG A 156 -8.09 -13.09 5.19
N ASN A 157 -6.90 -13.45 5.68
CA ASN A 157 -6.60 -14.77 6.21
C ASN A 157 -6.97 -14.99 7.69
N GLY A 158 -7.25 -13.93 8.46
CA GLY A 158 -7.54 -14.06 9.89
C GLY A 158 -8.15 -12.83 10.56
N GLY A 159 -8.66 -11.89 9.77
CA GLY A 159 -9.37 -10.71 10.22
C GLY A 159 -8.51 -9.70 10.98
N PRO A 160 -9.16 -8.72 11.64
CA PRO A 160 -8.48 -7.63 12.36
C PRO A 160 -7.61 -8.13 13.51
N ARG A 161 -8.05 -9.20 14.21
CA ARG A 161 -7.29 -9.77 15.34
C ARG A 161 -5.94 -10.31 14.90
N LEU A 162 -5.89 -11.09 13.82
CA LEU A 162 -4.62 -11.65 13.33
C LEU A 162 -3.67 -10.56 12.86
N LEU A 163 -4.18 -9.56 12.13
CA LEU A 163 -3.38 -8.43 11.67
C LEU A 163 -2.77 -7.68 12.87
N LYS A 164 -3.60 -7.35 13.86
CA LYS A 164 -3.18 -6.68 15.09
C LYS A 164 -2.13 -7.48 15.85
N ASP A 165 -2.39 -8.75 16.10
CA ASP A 165 -1.46 -9.63 16.83
C ASP A 165 -0.12 -9.79 16.08
N THR A 166 -0.15 -9.87 14.75
CA THR A 166 1.06 -9.96 13.91
C THR A 166 1.92 -8.71 14.04
N VAL A 167 1.32 -7.52 13.88
CA VAL A 167 2.06 -6.25 13.96
C VAL A 167 2.56 -5.99 15.37
N CYS A 168 1.76 -6.28 16.40
CA CYS A 168 2.19 -6.19 17.81
C CYS A 168 3.37 -7.11 18.11
N MET A 169 3.32 -8.38 17.69
CA MET A 169 4.42 -9.31 17.92
C MET A 169 5.73 -8.80 17.31
N LEU A 170 5.70 -8.26 16.07
CA LEU A 170 6.88 -7.71 15.40
C LEU A 170 7.36 -6.40 16.04
N ARG A 171 6.42 -5.53 16.45
CA ARG A 171 6.73 -4.29 17.17
C ARG A 171 7.45 -4.58 18.48
N ASP A 172 6.90 -5.49 19.27
CA ASP A 172 7.37 -5.81 20.62
C ASP A 172 8.67 -6.63 20.61
N SER A 173 9.03 -7.22 19.46
CA SER A 173 10.30 -7.96 19.28
C SER A 173 11.38 -7.17 18.57
N LEU A 174 11.07 -6.60 17.40
CA LEU A 174 12.07 -6.04 16.48
C LEU A 174 12.03 -4.51 16.44
N GLY A 175 10.98 -3.89 17.00
CA GLY A 175 10.77 -2.44 17.00
C GLY A 175 9.96 -1.93 15.81
N THR A 176 9.92 -0.61 15.66
CA THR A 176 8.95 0.10 14.81
C THR A 176 9.52 0.50 13.45
N GLN A 177 10.76 0.12 13.16
CA GLN A 177 11.40 0.50 11.91
C GLN A 177 10.82 -0.31 10.75
N ARG A 178 10.56 0.39 9.64
CA ARG A 178 10.03 -0.17 8.38
C ARG A 178 10.66 -1.49 7.95
N LYS A 179 11.99 -1.65 8.09
CA LYS A 179 12.75 -2.84 7.65
C LYS A 179 12.31 -4.15 8.31
N ASN A 180 11.59 -4.07 9.44
CA ASN A 180 11.06 -5.21 10.19
C ASN A 180 9.77 -5.77 9.57
N TYR A 181 9.03 -4.96 8.81
CA TYR A 181 7.70 -5.29 8.29
C TYR A 181 7.76 -5.68 6.81
N THR A 182 8.62 -6.65 6.47
CA THR A 182 8.70 -7.19 5.11
C THR A 182 7.68 -8.32 4.89
N ARG A 183 7.31 -8.58 3.63
CA ARG A 183 6.35 -9.64 3.28
C ARG A 183 6.66 -10.99 3.93
N VAL A 184 7.91 -11.44 3.82
CA VAL A 184 8.34 -12.74 4.37
C VAL A 184 8.17 -12.78 5.88
N VAL A 185 8.61 -11.74 6.59
CA VAL A 185 8.54 -11.66 8.05
C VAL A 185 7.09 -11.59 8.54
N MET A 186 6.28 -10.70 7.96
CA MET A 186 4.89 -10.51 8.36
C MET A 186 4.04 -11.76 8.08
N LEU A 187 4.18 -12.38 6.91
CA LEU A 187 3.41 -13.60 6.60
C LEU A 187 3.84 -14.77 7.45
N GLY A 188 5.13 -14.96 7.69
CA GLY A 188 5.63 -16.01 8.58
C GLY A 188 5.16 -15.81 10.02
N ALA A 189 5.21 -14.58 10.55
CA ALA A 189 4.68 -14.27 11.87
C ALA A 189 3.16 -14.50 11.97
N SER A 190 2.39 -14.06 10.96
CA SER A 190 0.94 -14.29 10.93
C SER A 190 0.60 -15.78 10.88
N GLU A 191 1.36 -16.56 10.11
CA GLU A 191 1.18 -18.01 10.00
C GLU A 191 1.55 -18.72 11.30
N PHE A 192 2.64 -18.31 11.96
CA PHE A 192 3.01 -18.82 13.28
C PHE A 192 1.91 -18.57 14.32
N ILE A 193 1.35 -17.35 14.35
CA ILE A 193 0.25 -17.01 15.28
C ILE A 193 -0.99 -17.87 15.00
N LYS A 194 -1.31 -18.10 13.72
CA LYS A 194 -2.44 -18.98 13.33
C LYS A 194 -2.23 -20.43 13.76
N GLN A 195 -1.02 -20.96 13.58
CA GLN A 195 -0.71 -22.35 13.89
C GLN A 195 -0.61 -22.60 15.41
N TYR A 196 -0.18 -21.59 16.17
CA TYR A 196 0.04 -21.72 17.61
C TYR A 196 -0.68 -20.61 18.38
N PRO A 197 -2.02 -20.54 18.41
CA PRO A 197 -2.76 -19.42 19.01
C PRO A 197 -2.49 -19.21 20.50
N GLU A 198 -2.15 -20.29 21.23
CA GLU A 198 -1.84 -20.31 22.66
C GLU A 198 -0.35 -20.08 22.99
N HIS A 199 0.46 -19.65 22.01
CA HIS A 199 1.86 -19.35 22.25
C HIS A 199 2.02 -18.21 23.28
N ASP A 200 3.08 -18.27 24.08
CA ASP A 200 3.43 -17.19 24.99
C ASP A 200 3.95 -15.98 24.19
N LYS A 201 3.07 -15.00 24.01
CA LYS A 201 3.33 -13.75 23.26
C LYS A 201 4.54 -12.98 23.80
N LYS A 202 4.69 -12.89 25.13
CA LYS A 202 5.81 -12.16 25.76
C LYS A 202 7.12 -12.91 25.54
N TRP A 203 7.08 -14.24 25.63
CA TRP A 203 8.26 -15.07 25.41
C TRP A 203 8.78 -14.99 23.98
N ILE A 204 7.90 -15.13 22.98
CA ILE A 204 8.33 -15.05 21.59
C ILE A 204 8.86 -13.65 21.26
N ALA A 205 8.22 -12.60 21.79
CA ALA A 205 8.68 -11.24 21.58
C ALA A 205 10.11 -11.04 22.12
N LYS A 206 10.36 -11.48 23.36
CA LYS A 206 11.69 -11.44 23.98
C LYS A 206 12.72 -12.23 23.15
N LYS A 207 12.42 -13.48 22.79
CA LYS A 207 13.38 -14.35 22.10
C LYS A 207 13.70 -13.87 20.69
N LEU A 208 12.69 -13.41 19.95
CA LEU A 208 12.90 -12.83 18.63
C LEU A 208 13.65 -11.48 18.72
N GLY A 209 13.45 -10.71 19.79
CA GLY A 209 14.22 -9.49 20.06
C GLY A 209 15.69 -9.76 20.38
N GLU A 210 15.98 -10.78 21.20
CA GLU A 210 17.35 -11.25 21.48
C GLU A 210 18.06 -11.74 20.20
N GLU A 211 17.32 -12.40 19.31
CA GLU A 211 17.83 -12.85 18.00
C GLU A 211 18.13 -11.67 17.05
N GLY A 212 17.20 -10.72 16.97
CA GLY A 212 17.28 -9.58 16.06
C GLY A 212 16.98 -9.93 14.59
N LEU A 213 16.64 -8.91 13.81
CA LEU A 213 16.14 -9.06 12.43
C LEU A 213 17.14 -9.75 11.49
N VAL A 214 18.43 -9.41 11.60
CA VAL A 214 19.47 -9.87 10.66
C VAL A 214 19.70 -11.37 10.83
N ALA A 215 19.97 -11.82 12.05
CA ALA A 215 20.17 -13.24 12.34
C ALA A 215 18.90 -14.04 12.03
N PHE A 216 17.72 -13.51 12.37
CA PHE A 216 16.44 -14.12 12.02
C PHE A 216 16.30 -14.33 10.50
N LYS A 217 16.57 -13.31 9.67
CA LYS A 217 16.51 -13.42 8.21
C LYS A 217 17.50 -14.44 7.66
N ASN A 218 18.74 -14.46 8.18
CA ASN A 218 19.74 -15.43 7.75
C ASN A 218 19.29 -16.87 8.05
N LYS A 219 18.75 -17.12 9.25
CA LYS A 219 18.20 -18.45 9.61
C LYS A 219 17.04 -18.89 8.70
N ILE A 220 16.20 -17.96 8.25
CA ILE A 220 15.12 -18.26 7.28
C ILE A 220 15.71 -18.68 5.93
N GLU A 221 16.69 -17.93 5.42
CA GLU A 221 17.36 -18.24 4.15
C GLU A 221 18.07 -19.59 4.21
N ASP A 222 18.84 -19.84 5.27
CA ASP A 222 19.57 -21.09 5.47
C ASP A 222 18.62 -22.29 5.55
N TYR A 223 17.52 -22.16 6.30
CA TYR A 223 16.51 -23.22 6.39
C TYR A 223 15.85 -23.49 5.05
N SER A 224 15.44 -22.44 4.33
CA SER A 224 14.80 -22.56 3.01
C SER A 224 15.75 -23.21 2.00
N ARG A 225 17.03 -22.83 2.01
CA ARG A 225 18.05 -23.42 1.14
C ARG A 225 18.32 -24.89 1.46
N ALA A 226 18.41 -25.24 2.74
CA ALA A 226 18.73 -26.61 3.18
C ALA A 226 17.59 -27.61 2.93
N THR A 227 16.34 -27.15 2.96
CA THR A 227 15.15 -28.04 2.91
C THR A 227 14.33 -27.92 1.62
N GLY A 228 14.56 -26.87 0.82
CA GLY A 228 13.78 -26.57 -0.38
C GLY A 228 12.38 -26.00 -0.10
N VAL A 229 11.99 -25.81 1.16
CA VAL A 229 10.68 -25.24 1.50
C VAL A 229 10.62 -23.75 1.19
N THR A 230 9.41 -23.24 1.00
CA THR A 230 9.18 -21.80 0.78
C THR A 230 9.66 -20.97 1.97
N LYS A 231 10.08 -19.72 1.73
CA LYS A 231 10.49 -18.79 2.81
C LYS A 231 9.38 -18.56 3.85
N LYS A 232 8.11 -18.66 3.46
CA LYS A 232 6.97 -18.58 4.40
C LYS A 232 7.04 -19.74 5.41
N VAL A 233 7.18 -20.98 4.93
CA VAL A 233 7.29 -22.18 5.77
C VAL A 233 8.56 -22.14 6.62
N ALA A 234 9.70 -21.77 6.01
CA ALA A 234 10.96 -21.61 6.72
C ALA A 234 10.83 -20.61 7.87
N THR A 235 10.14 -19.48 7.66
CA THR A 235 9.92 -18.46 8.72
C THR A 235 9.16 -19.03 9.91
N VAL A 236 8.10 -19.81 9.69
CA VAL A 236 7.35 -20.45 10.78
C VAL A 236 8.23 -21.42 11.55
N LYS A 237 8.96 -22.29 10.86
CA LYS A 237 9.87 -23.27 11.50
C LYS A 237 10.98 -22.56 12.28
N THR A 238 11.55 -21.48 11.75
CA THR A 238 12.53 -20.66 12.46
C THR A 238 11.92 -20.02 13.72
N LEU A 239 10.70 -19.50 13.67
CA LEU A 239 10.01 -18.95 14.84
C LEU A 239 9.75 -20.02 15.91
N VAL A 240 9.35 -21.23 15.51
CA VAL A 240 9.18 -22.37 16.44
C VAL A 240 10.51 -22.71 17.14
N ARG A 241 11.62 -22.76 16.39
CA ARG A 241 12.96 -22.99 16.96
C ARG A 241 13.36 -21.91 17.96
N ILE A 242 13.15 -20.64 17.62
CA ILE A 242 13.40 -19.50 18.50
C ILE A 242 12.53 -19.60 19.76
N TYR A 243 11.25 -19.97 19.62
CA TYR A 243 10.31 -20.12 20.73
C TYR A 243 10.73 -21.26 21.68
N ASN A 244 11.13 -22.40 21.13
CA ASN A 244 11.46 -23.62 21.87
C ASN A 244 12.82 -23.55 22.57
N HIS A 245 13.68 -22.61 22.17
CA HIS A 245 14.99 -22.43 22.76
C HIS A 245 14.90 -22.20 24.28
N ASN A 246 15.57 -23.05 25.05
CA ASN A 246 15.56 -23.10 26.53
C ASN A 246 14.17 -23.36 27.16
N LYS A 247 13.20 -23.93 26.43
CA LYS A 247 11.95 -24.45 27.02
C LYS A 247 12.07 -25.94 27.35
N SER A 248 11.45 -26.35 28.46
CA SER A 248 11.25 -27.77 28.75
C SER A 248 10.32 -28.40 27.70
N LYS A 249 10.49 -29.71 27.42
CA LYS A 249 9.70 -30.44 26.39
C LYS A 249 8.19 -30.21 26.50
N LYS A 250 7.65 -30.15 27.73
CA LYS A 250 6.21 -29.93 27.99
C LYS A 250 5.70 -28.54 27.55
N LYS A 251 6.59 -27.56 27.37
CA LYS A 251 6.26 -26.17 27.00
C LYS A 251 6.67 -25.83 25.57
N GLN A 252 7.21 -26.79 24.82
CA GLN A 252 7.63 -26.60 23.44
C GLN A 252 6.44 -26.72 22.49
N LEU A 253 6.49 -25.95 21.40
CA LEU A 253 5.62 -26.12 20.24
C LEU A 253 6.14 -27.28 19.39
N PHE A 254 5.24 -28.05 18.80
CA PHE A 254 5.61 -29.08 17.84
C PHE A 254 6.18 -28.45 16.57
N GLU A 255 7.29 -29.00 16.06
CA GLU A 255 7.95 -28.48 14.86
C GLU A 255 7.16 -28.73 13.59
#